data_AF-A0A7R9MJV7-F1
#
_entry.id   AF-A0A7R9MJV7-F1
#
_cell.length_a   1.000
_cell.length_b   1.000
_cell.length_c   1.000
_cell.angle_alpha   90.00
_cell.angle_beta   90.00
_cell.angle_gamma   90.00
#
_symmetry.space_group_name_H-M   'P 1'
#
loop_
_entity.id
_entity.type
_entity.pdbx_description
1 polymer ?
#
loop_
_entity_poly.entity_id
_entity_poly.type
_entity_poly.pdbx_seq_one_letter_code
_entity_poly.pdbx_strand_id
1 'polypeptide(L)'
;MYWIYGGSLISGTIFVPFYNASVLATNDVVLVATNYRLGSLGFMFGGREDAPGNVGFYDQLLALKWVRDNIHLFGGDRDQITIFGQSAGSWSVLFKRAIMESGAHMYNKDRDVISKPEALASAQKLAEQLKCNTTEQ
;
A
#
# COMPACT_ATOMS: atom_id res chain seq x y z
N MET A 1 -0.41 -4.12 -16.38
CA MET A 1 -1.01 -4.59 -15.10
C MET A 1 -0.10 -4.16 -13.96
N TYR A 2 -0.68 -3.66 -12.86
CA TYR A 2 0.06 -3.11 -11.71
C TYR A 2 -0.27 -3.87 -10.42
N TRP A 3 0.72 -4.55 -9.84
CA TRP A 3 0.59 -5.43 -8.68
C TRP A 3 0.85 -4.71 -7.36
N ILE A 4 -0.02 -4.95 -6.37
CA ILE A 4 0.17 -4.54 -4.97
C ILE A 4 0.13 -5.78 -4.08
N TYR A 5 1.25 -6.10 -3.43
CA TYR A 5 1.33 -7.25 -2.53
C TYR A 5 0.57 -7.03 -1.22
N GLY A 6 0.09 -8.13 -0.63
CA GLY A 6 -0.52 -8.18 0.70
C GLY A 6 0.49 -8.41 1.82
N GLY A 7 -0.01 -8.66 3.03
CA GLY A 7 0.83 -8.80 4.25
C GLY A 7 0.34 -7.93 5.41
N SER A 8 -0.98 -7.75 5.50
CA SER A 8 -1.66 -6.99 6.57
C SER A 8 -1.09 -5.57 6.79
N LEU A 9 -0.49 -4.97 5.76
CA LEU A 9 0.21 -3.68 5.81
C LEU A 9 1.44 -3.63 6.74
N ILE A 10 1.88 -4.76 7.30
CA ILE A 10 2.99 -4.86 8.25
C ILE A 10 4.19 -5.66 7.71
N SER A 11 3.97 -6.46 6.67
CA SER A 11 4.99 -7.29 6.04
C SER A 11 4.73 -7.41 4.52
N GLY A 12 5.70 -7.98 3.81
CA GLY A 12 5.60 -8.23 2.37
C GLY A 12 6.68 -7.50 1.55
N THR A 13 6.85 -7.93 0.31
CA THR A 13 7.78 -7.34 -0.66
C THR A 13 7.47 -7.85 -2.08
N ILE A 14 7.87 -7.10 -3.10
CA ILE A 14 7.79 -7.56 -4.50
C ILE A 14 8.81 -8.66 -4.85
N PHE A 15 9.83 -8.88 -4.02
CA PHE A 15 10.92 -9.83 -4.30
C PHE A 15 10.61 -11.29 -3.92
N VAL A 16 9.38 -11.59 -3.50
CA VAL A 16 8.98 -12.97 -3.20
C VAL A 16 8.95 -13.76 -4.53
N PRO A 17 9.62 -14.93 -4.63
CA PRO A 17 9.64 -15.73 -5.86
C PRO A 17 8.24 -16.09 -6.40
N PHE A 18 7.26 -16.19 -5.51
CA PHE A 18 5.85 -16.43 -5.85
C PHE A 18 5.24 -15.33 -6.74
N TYR A 19 5.77 -14.10 -6.70
CA TYR A 19 5.33 -12.99 -7.55
C TYR A 19 6.10 -12.90 -8.88
N ASN A 20 6.86 -13.93 -9.26
CA ASN A 20 7.49 -13.97 -10.57
C ASN A 20 6.43 -13.94 -11.67
N ALA A 21 6.39 -12.81 -12.38
CA ALA A 21 5.35 -12.51 -13.35
C ALA A 21 5.72 -12.89 -14.79
N SER A 22 6.83 -13.64 -14.99
CA SER A 22 7.35 -13.99 -16.33
C SER A 22 6.33 -14.75 -17.18
N VAL A 23 5.54 -15.65 -16.56
CA VAL A 23 4.49 -16.40 -17.27
C VAL A 23 3.34 -15.48 -17.66
N LEU A 24 2.97 -14.52 -16.82
CA LEU A 24 1.89 -13.58 -17.16
C LEU A 24 2.33 -12.62 -18.27
N ALA A 25 3.61 -12.21 -18.28
CA ALA A 25 4.21 -11.33 -19.29
C ALA A 25 4.14 -11.89 -20.72
N THR A 26 3.97 -13.21 -20.92
CA THR A 26 3.82 -13.80 -22.26
C THR A 26 2.49 -13.47 -22.94
N ASN A 27 1.53 -12.86 -22.22
CA ASN A 27 0.21 -12.50 -22.75
C ASN A 27 0.16 -11.06 -23.28
N ASP A 28 1.26 -10.53 -23.82
CA ASP A 28 1.39 -9.16 -24.33
C ASP A 28 0.95 -8.08 -23.31
N VAL A 29 1.38 -8.25 -22.05
CA VAL A 29 1.13 -7.30 -20.96
C VAL A 29 2.42 -6.79 -20.35
N VAL A 30 2.47 -5.49 -20.06
CA VAL A 30 3.52 -4.93 -19.21
C VAL A 30 3.14 -5.13 -17.74
N LEU A 31 4.03 -5.73 -16.97
CA LEU A 31 3.84 -5.98 -15.54
C LEU A 31 4.72 -5.05 -14.71
N VAL A 32 4.10 -4.38 -13.74
CA VAL A 32 4.78 -3.50 -12.81
C VAL A 32 4.39 -3.87 -11.39
N ALA A 33 5.36 -3.89 -10.48
CA ALA A 33 5.17 -4.06 -9.05
C ALA A 33 6.08 -3.08 -8.32
N THR A 34 5.62 -2.50 -7.22
CA THR A 34 6.41 -1.55 -6.42
C THR A 34 6.32 -1.84 -4.93
N ASN A 35 7.38 -1.53 -4.19
CA ASN A 35 7.34 -1.55 -2.73
C ASN A 35 6.63 -0.31 -2.18
N TYR A 36 6.04 -0.46 -1.00
CA TYR A 36 5.48 0.62 -0.20
C TYR A 36 5.88 0.42 1.26
N ARG A 37 5.90 1.51 2.05
CA ARG A 37 6.25 1.41 3.48
C ARG A 37 5.21 0.60 4.25
N LEU A 38 5.70 -0.15 5.24
CA LEU A 38 4.92 -1.09 6.04
C LEU A 38 4.99 -0.74 7.53
N GLY A 39 4.06 -1.28 8.31
CA GLY A 39 4.03 -1.15 9.76
C GLY A 39 3.97 0.32 10.22
N SER A 40 4.63 0.62 11.33
CA SER A 40 4.70 2.00 11.86
C SER A 40 5.35 2.97 10.86
N LEU A 41 6.34 2.53 10.07
CA LEU A 41 6.99 3.36 9.07
C LEU A 41 6.04 3.78 7.93
N GLY A 42 5.00 2.99 7.67
CA GLY A 42 4.00 3.24 6.63
C GLY A 42 2.70 3.85 7.14
N PHE A 43 2.29 3.55 8.37
CA PHE A 43 0.91 3.77 8.79
C PHE A 43 0.75 4.39 10.19
N MET A 44 1.85 4.77 10.86
CA MET A 44 1.77 5.45 12.16
C MET A 44 1.12 6.83 12.04
N PHE A 45 0.14 7.09 12.91
CA PHE A 45 -0.49 8.40 13.09
C PHE A 45 -0.04 9.00 14.42
N GLY A 46 0.69 10.11 14.36
CA GLY A 46 1.21 10.81 15.54
C GLY A 46 0.41 12.04 15.93
N GLY A 47 -0.70 12.35 15.25
CA GLY A 47 -1.48 13.57 15.53
C GLY A 47 -0.83 14.88 15.07
N ARG A 48 0.29 14.80 14.34
CA ARG A 48 1.11 15.94 13.89
C ARG A 48 1.30 15.90 12.37
N GLU A 49 1.68 17.03 11.80
CA GLU A 49 1.89 17.16 10.35
C GLU A 49 2.98 16.22 9.81
N ASP A 50 4.04 15.99 10.58
CA ASP A 50 5.15 15.09 10.19
C ASP A 50 4.87 13.61 10.47
N ALA A 51 3.75 13.28 11.12
CA ALA A 51 3.26 11.92 11.34
C ALA A 51 1.75 11.81 11.01
N PRO A 52 1.35 12.05 9.74
CA PRO A 52 -0.05 12.21 9.37
C PRO A 52 -0.82 10.89 9.21
N GLY A 53 -0.14 9.73 9.33
CA GLY A 53 -0.69 8.42 8.97
C GLY A 53 -0.73 8.17 7.46
N ASN A 54 -1.02 6.92 7.09
CA ASN A 54 -1.27 6.50 5.70
C ASN A 54 -0.14 6.75 4.68
N VAL A 55 1.09 7.03 5.11
CA VAL A 55 2.22 7.31 4.21
C VAL A 55 2.55 6.15 3.27
N GLY A 56 2.27 4.90 3.65
CA GLY A 56 2.34 3.72 2.79
C GLY A 56 1.31 3.72 1.66
N PHE A 57 0.09 4.24 1.88
CA PHE A 57 -0.88 4.43 0.80
C PHE A 57 -0.45 5.57 -0.15
N TYR A 58 0.18 6.62 0.38
CA TYR A 58 0.74 7.68 -0.45
C TYR A 58 1.92 7.19 -1.32
N ASP A 59 2.74 6.25 -0.81
CA ASP A 59 3.78 5.60 -1.63
C ASP A 59 3.18 4.88 -2.83
N GLN A 60 2.10 4.10 -2.62
CA GLN A 60 1.41 3.40 -3.69
C GLN A 60 0.80 4.35 -4.72
N LEU A 61 0.21 5.46 -4.26
CA LEU A 61 -0.34 6.50 -5.15
C LEU A 61 0.77 7.16 -5.97
N LEU A 62 1.91 7.47 -5.35
CA LEU A 62 3.06 8.08 -6.03
C LEU A 62 3.63 7.12 -7.08
N ALA A 63 3.80 5.85 -6.73
CA ALA A 63 4.22 4.81 -7.65
C ALA A 63 3.26 4.65 -8.84
N LEU A 64 1.95 4.65 -8.59
CA LEU A 64 0.95 4.57 -9.66
C LEU A 64 0.99 5.81 -10.58
N LYS A 65 1.20 7.01 -10.03
CA LYS A 65 1.39 8.23 -10.84
C LYS A 65 2.63 8.10 -11.71
N TRP A 66 3.74 7.62 -11.15
CA TRP A 66 4.95 7.36 -11.91
C TRP A 66 4.69 6.35 -13.04
N VAL A 67 3.99 5.26 -12.78
CA VAL A 67 3.62 4.28 -13.80
C VAL A 67 2.77 4.92 -14.88
N ARG A 68 1.68 5.61 -14.53
CA ARG A 68 0.82 6.29 -15.52
C ARG A 68 1.61 7.25 -16.41
N ASP A 69 2.55 7.98 -15.83
CA ASP A 69 3.29 9.02 -16.55
C ASP A 69 4.44 8.42 -17.39
N ASN A 70 4.95 7.22 -17.08
CA ASN A 70 6.14 6.64 -17.70
C ASN A 70 5.93 5.30 -18.43
N ILE A 71 4.81 4.60 -18.24
CA ILE A 71 4.65 3.21 -18.72
C ILE A 71 4.72 3.08 -20.24
N HIS A 72 4.41 4.16 -20.98
CA HIS A 72 4.54 4.23 -22.42
C HIS A 72 5.98 4.01 -22.92
N LEU A 73 6.99 4.36 -22.12
CA LEU A 73 8.40 4.13 -22.43
C LEU A 73 8.78 2.64 -22.38
N PHE A 74 7.95 1.82 -21.74
CA PHE A 74 8.14 0.37 -21.58
C PHE A 74 7.17 -0.43 -22.46
N GLY A 75 6.48 0.22 -23.41
CA GLY A 75 5.52 -0.41 -24.31
C GLY A 75 4.12 -0.63 -23.72
N GLY A 76 3.80 -0.03 -22.57
CA GLY A 76 2.46 -0.12 -21.97
C GLY A 76 1.57 1.09 -22.29
N ASP A 77 0.26 0.90 -22.16
CA ASP A 77 -0.74 1.96 -22.35
C ASP A 77 -1.21 2.52 -20.99
N ARG A 78 -1.02 3.83 -20.78
CA ARG A 78 -1.41 4.52 -19.54
C ARG A 78 -2.93 4.52 -19.29
N ASP A 79 -3.73 4.38 -20.34
CA ASP A 79 -5.19 4.38 -20.26
C ASP A 79 -5.77 2.96 -20.06
N GLN A 80 -4.91 1.93 -20.10
CA GLN A 80 -5.23 0.51 -19.91
C GLN A 80 -4.54 -0.09 -18.67
N ILE A 81 -4.34 0.71 -17.62
CA ILE A 81 -3.82 0.20 -16.36
C ILE A 81 -4.91 -0.58 -15.61
N THR A 82 -4.66 -1.87 -15.40
CA THR A 82 -5.39 -2.72 -14.45
C THR A 82 -4.58 -2.85 -13.17
N ILE A 83 -5.15 -2.42 -12.04
CA ILE A 83 -4.56 -2.63 -10.71
C ILE A 83 -5.05 -3.96 -10.16
N PHE A 84 -4.16 -4.74 -9.58
CA PHE A 84 -4.51 -5.99 -8.93
C PHE A 84 -3.70 -6.21 -7.65
N GLY A 85 -4.32 -6.87 -6.68
CA GLY A 85 -3.72 -7.11 -5.38
C GLY A 85 -4.39 -8.25 -4.65
N GLN A 86 -3.70 -8.77 -3.65
CA GLN A 86 -4.19 -9.84 -2.77
C GLN A 86 -4.20 -9.40 -1.30
N SER A 87 -5.24 -9.80 -0.55
CA SER A 87 -5.40 -9.48 0.88
C SER A 87 -5.30 -7.97 1.13
N ALA A 88 -4.32 -7.51 1.92
CA ALA A 88 -4.08 -6.08 2.17
C ALA A 88 -3.73 -5.29 0.90
N GLY A 89 -3.18 -5.94 -0.12
CA GLY A 89 -2.98 -5.35 -1.44
C GLY A 89 -4.32 -4.97 -2.08
N SER A 90 -5.38 -5.76 -1.88
CA SER A 90 -6.72 -5.48 -2.39
C SER A 90 -7.35 -4.25 -1.73
N TRP A 91 -7.00 -3.92 -0.49
CA TRP A 91 -7.48 -2.69 0.18
C TRP A 91 -6.98 -1.42 -0.48
N SER A 92 -5.89 -1.53 -1.25
CA SER A 92 -5.20 -0.42 -1.90
C SER A 92 -5.70 -0.17 -3.34
N VAL A 93 -6.66 -0.96 -3.83
CA VAL A 93 -7.09 -0.96 -5.23
C VAL A 93 -8.29 -0.04 -5.44
N LEU A 94 -8.08 1.10 -6.11
CA LEU A 94 -9.14 1.99 -6.61
C LEU A 94 -8.77 2.49 -8.02
N PHE A 95 -9.33 1.89 -9.07
CA PHE A 95 -9.07 2.32 -10.45
C PHE A 95 -10.14 1.85 -11.45
N LYS A 96 -10.01 2.30 -12.70
CA LYS A 96 -10.91 1.97 -13.83
C LYS A 96 -11.05 0.47 -14.07
N ARG A 97 -10.01 -0.32 -13.78
CA ARG A 97 -10.02 -1.78 -13.78
C ARG A 97 -9.27 -2.29 -12.56
N ALA A 98 -9.91 -3.20 -11.82
CA ALA A 98 -9.45 -3.70 -10.53
C ALA A 98 -9.66 -5.22 -10.45
N ILE A 99 -8.66 -5.95 -9.96
CA ILE A 99 -8.79 -7.35 -9.53
C ILE A 99 -8.43 -7.41 -8.04
N MET A 100 -9.37 -7.89 -7.22
CA MET A 100 -9.26 -7.89 -5.76
C MET A 100 -9.30 -9.34 -5.27
N GLU A 101 -8.15 -9.92 -5.00
CA GLU A 101 -8.05 -11.32 -4.57
C GLU A 101 -8.14 -11.41 -3.04
N SER A 102 -9.21 -12.04 -2.54
CA SER A 102 -9.40 -12.32 -1.10
C SER A 102 -9.19 -11.11 -0.18
N GLY A 103 -9.69 -9.94 -0.60
CA GLY A 103 -9.73 -8.72 0.20
C GLY A 103 -10.74 -7.74 -0.40
N ALA A 104 -11.61 -7.18 0.43
CA ALA A 104 -12.59 -6.17 0.02
C ALA A 104 -12.25 -4.85 0.71
N HIS A 105 -12.51 -3.72 0.04
CA HIS A 105 -12.35 -2.42 0.67
C HIS A 105 -13.50 -2.22 1.67
N MET A 106 -13.15 -2.03 2.96
CA MET A 106 -14.08 -1.71 4.04
C MET A 106 -15.29 -2.64 4.15
N TYR A 107 -15.07 -3.89 4.55
CA TYR A 107 -16.19 -4.78 4.90
C TYR A 107 -16.83 -4.35 6.23
N ASN A 108 -16.02 -3.85 7.17
CA ASN A 108 -16.51 -3.28 8.41
C ASN A 108 -15.57 -2.14 8.87
N LYS A 109 -16.07 -0.89 8.82
CA LYS A 109 -15.31 0.31 9.23
C LYS A 109 -14.76 0.23 10.65
N ASP A 110 -15.44 -0.49 11.55
CA ASP A 110 -15.08 -0.60 12.97
C ASP A 110 -13.99 -1.66 13.19
N ARG A 111 -13.66 -2.44 12.15
CA ARG A 111 -12.59 -3.44 12.16
C ARG A 111 -11.43 -3.07 11.24
N ASP A 112 -11.73 -2.51 10.09
CA ASP A 112 -10.77 -2.34 8.99
C ASP A 112 -10.09 -0.97 9.02
N VAL A 113 -10.61 -0.03 9.82
CA VAL A 113 -10.05 1.32 10.01
C VAL A 113 -9.91 1.60 11.50
N ILE A 114 -8.70 1.97 11.92
CA ILE A 114 -8.44 2.43 13.29
C ILE A 114 -8.85 3.90 13.45
N SER A 115 -9.50 4.25 14.56
CA SER A 115 -9.84 5.64 14.83
C SER A 115 -8.58 6.47 15.13
N LYS A 116 -8.62 7.79 14.87
CA LYS A 116 -7.47 8.67 15.16
C LYS A 116 -7.02 8.61 16.63
N PRO A 117 -7.92 8.60 17.64
CA PRO A 117 -7.50 8.46 19.04
C PRO A 117 -6.79 7.14 19.34
N GLU A 118 -7.30 6.01 18.83
CA GLU A 118 -6.67 4.70 19.02
C GLU A 118 -5.32 4.59 18.30
N ALA A 119 -5.21 5.17 17.11
CA ALA A 119 -3.97 5.22 16.35
C ALA A 119 -2.89 6.05 17.06
N LEU A 120 -3.30 7.20 17.62
CA LEU A 120 -2.42 8.05 18.42
C LEU A 120 -1.95 7.33 19.69
N ALA A 121 -2.86 6.68 20.42
CA ALA A 121 -2.52 5.89 21.60
C ALA A 121 -1.54 4.74 21.26
N SER A 122 -1.71 4.09 20.11
CA SER A 122 -0.79 3.06 19.63
C SER A 122 0.61 3.63 19.32
N ALA A 123 0.67 4.82 18.72
CA ALA A 123 1.94 5.50 18.45
C ALA A 123 2.66 5.92 19.74
N GLN A 124 1.93 6.46 20.73
CA GLN A 124 2.46 6.80 22.05
C GLN A 124 3.03 5.56 22.76
N LYS A 125 2.29 4.45 22.74
CA LYS A 125 2.77 3.17 23.31
C LYS A 125 4.05 2.68 22.64
N LEU A 126 4.16 2.81 21.32
CA LEU A 126 5.40 2.47 20.60
C LEU A 126 6.56 3.38 21.02
N ALA A 127 6.31 4.69 21.15
CA ALA A 127 7.32 5.65 21.59
C ALA A 127 7.80 5.35 23.03
N GLU A 128 6.90 4.99 23.95
CA GLU A 128 7.24 4.55 25.31
C GLU A 128 8.13 3.30 25.30
N GLN A 129 7.78 2.30 24.49
CA GLN A 129 8.59 1.08 24.33
C GLN A 129 10.00 1.36 23.80
N LEU A 130 10.13 2.38 22.95
CA LEU A 130 11.41 2.85 22.40
C LEU A 130 12.13 3.87 23.31
N LYS A 131 11.56 4.19 24.48
CA LYS A 131 12.08 5.19 25.43
C LYS A 131 12.20 6.60 24.82
N CYS A 132 11.30 6.94 23.91
CA CYS A 132 11.16 8.28 23.35
C CYS A 132 10.27 9.17 24.25
N ASN A 133 10.42 10.49 24.14
CA ASN A 133 9.53 11.42 24.83
C ASN A 133 8.13 11.40 24.19
N THR A 134 7.09 11.25 25.02
CA THR A 134 5.67 11.19 24.60
C THR A 134 4.83 12.37 25.08
N THR A 135 5.41 13.30 25.84
CA THR A 135 4.73 14.55 26.22
C THR A 135 4.68 15.52 25.04
N GLU A 136 3.51 16.14 24.83
CA GLU A 136 3.33 17.20 23.83
C GLU A 136 4.33 18.34 24.07
N GLN A 137 5.06 18.73 23.03
CA GLN A 137 5.69 20.05 22.92
C GLN A 137 4.82 20.94 22.06
#